data_AF-A0A7J2UUV3-F1
#
_entry.id   AF-A0A7J2UUV3-F1
#
_cell.length_a   1.000
_cell.length_b   1.000
_cell.length_c   1.000
_cell.angle_alpha   90.00
_cell.angle_beta   90.00
_cell.angle_gamma   90.00
#
_symmetry.space_group_name_H-M   'P 1'
#
loop_
_entity.id
_entity.type
_entity.pdbx_description
1 polymer ?
#
loop_
_entity_poly.entity_id
_entity_poly.type
_entity_poly.pdbx_seq_one_letter_code
_entity_poly.pdbx_strand_id
1 'polypeptide(L)'
;MMPLEHKVVELRKQDEPAYMDIIIKAFHDSPQVPALIEKPEHTGTVIRSLIKLYEKTGTIKIFGIKKDDMLICVGLCIDSNSKPGFFKTITFGVSLLKTLGIKGVSQFWRYHKNKPCYDKKCLELLFYGTRSAYQRKGYGRLMLAFLYEYARKNGYGGVT
;
A
#
# COMPACT_ATOMS: atom_id res chain seq x y z
N MET A 1 10.49 -15.29 30.12
CA MET A 1 9.56 -14.78 29.10
C MET A 1 10.27 -14.94 27.75
N MET A 2 9.89 -15.94 26.94
CA MET A 2 10.55 -16.16 25.64
C MET A 2 10.26 -14.97 24.72
N PRO A 3 11.26 -14.40 24.04
CA PRO A 3 11.00 -13.35 23.06
C PRO A 3 10.17 -13.97 21.94
N LEU A 4 8.97 -13.44 21.74
CA LEU A 4 8.12 -13.83 20.62
C LEU A 4 8.83 -13.40 19.34
N GLU A 5 9.41 -14.37 18.63
CA GLU A 5 10.09 -14.13 17.37
C GLU A 5 9.11 -13.56 16.35
N HIS A 6 9.47 -12.41 15.79
CA HIS A 6 8.79 -11.84 14.64
C HIS A 6 9.81 -11.68 13.52
N LYS A 7 9.38 -11.89 12.29
CA LYS A 7 10.24 -11.77 11.09
C LYS A 7 9.60 -10.81 10.10
N VAL A 8 10.41 -9.92 9.54
CA VAL A 8 10.01 -9.13 8.38
C VAL A 8 10.31 -9.94 7.13
N VAL A 9 9.35 -10.05 6.21
CA VAL A 9 9.45 -10.81 4.96
C VAL A 9 8.95 -9.99 3.78
N GLU A 10 9.53 -10.18 2.60
CA GLU A 10 8.92 -9.74 1.34
C GLU A 10 7.80 -10.71 0.97
N LEU A 11 6.60 -10.18 0.76
CA LEU A 11 5.40 -10.96 0.44
C LEU A 11 5.31 -11.19 -1.07
N ARG A 12 4.84 -12.38 -1.44
CA ARG A 12 4.66 -12.80 -2.82
C ARG A 12 3.18 -12.80 -3.19
N LYS A 13 2.89 -13.02 -4.46
CA LYS A 13 1.51 -13.09 -4.98
C LYS A 13 0.64 -14.10 -4.24
N GLN A 14 1.21 -15.21 -3.79
CA GLN A 14 0.51 -16.23 -2.99
C GLN A 14 0.05 -15.72 -1.61
N ASP A 15 0.68 -14.67 -1.07
CA ASP A 15 0.30 -14.06 0.20
C ASP A 15 -0.85 -13.03 0.03
N GLU A 16 -1.33 -12.78 -1.19
CA GLU A 16 -2.38 -11.79 -1.50
C GLU A 16 -3.63 -11.91 -0.64
N PRO A 17 -4.23 -13.09 -0.45
CA PRO A 17 -5.42 -13.19 0.40
C PRO A 17 -5.17 -12.66 1.81
N ALA A 18 -3.99 -12.93 2.37
CA ALA A 18 -3.65 -12.55 3.75
C ALA A 18 -3.35 -11.05 3.88
N TYR A 19 -2.56 -10.47 2.96
CA TYR A 19 -2.21 -9.05 3.05
C TYR A 19 -3.38 -8.14 2.66
N MET A 20 -4.22 -8.57 1.70
CA MET A 20 -5.39 -7.79 1.30
C MET A 20 -6.42 -7.71 2.41
N ASP A 21 -6.64 -8.78 3.18
CA ASP A 21 -7.54 -8.74 4.35
C ASP A 21 -7.12 -7.65 5.35
N ILE A 22 -5.82 -7.54 5.63
CA ILE A 22 -5.28 -6.54 6.56
C ILE A 22 -5.43 -5.13 6.00
N ILE A 23 -5.06 -4.91 4.73
CA ILE A 23 -5.14 -3.57 4.12
C ILE A 23 -6.60 -3.13 3.97
N ILE A 24 -7.49 -3.99 3.47
CA ILE A 24 -8.91 -3.66 3.29
C ILE A 24 -9.52 -3.26 4.63
N LYS A 25 -9.28 -4.03 5.69
CA LYS A 25 -9.78 -3.68 7.03
C LYS A 25 -9.17 -2.38 7.57
N ALA A 26 -7.88 -2.13 7.33
CA ALA A 26 -7.22 -0.92 7.77
C ALA A 26 -7.73 0.34 7.04
N PHE A 27 -8.19 0.19 5.79
CA PHE A 27 -8.62 1.30 4.94
C PHE A 27 -10.13 1.37 4.69
N HIS A 28 -10.92 0.46 5.27
CA HIS A 28 -12.37 0.39 5.09
C HIS A 28 -13.05 1.74 5.37
N ASP A 29 -12.63 2.41 6.46
CA ASP A 29 -13.17 3.71 6.88
C ASP A 29 -12.16 4.85 6.72
N SER A 30 -11.18 4.71 5.82
CA SER A 30 -10.09 5.70 5.70
C SER A 30 -10.58 7.02 5.10
N PRO A 31 -10.38 8.17 5.77
CA PRO A 31 -10.83 9.46 5.27
C PRO A 31 -10.04 9.97 4.06
N GLN A 32 -8.96 9.27 3.68
CA GLN A 32 -8.01 9.72 2.66
C GLN A 32 -8.60 9.71 1.24
N VAL A 33 -9.65 8.94 1.00
CA VAL A 33 -10.39 8.93 -0.27
C VAL A 33 -11.88 9.04 0.04
N PRO A 34 -12.47 10.24 0.05
CA PRO A 34 -13.88 10.42 0.40
C PRO A 34 -14.84 9.57 -0.45
N ALA A 35 -14.52 9.31 -1.72
CA ALA A 35 -15.30 8.40 -2.55
C ALA A 35 -15.28 6.93 -2.06
N LEU A 36 -14.25 6.50 -1.34
CA LEU A 36 -14.23 5.20 -0.66
C LEU A 36 -15.04 5.21 0.63
N ILE A 37 -15.17 6.35 1.32
CA ILE A 37 -16.09 6.47 2.47
C ILE A 37 -17.55 6.34 2.01
N GLU A 38 -17.89 6.90 0.85
CA GLU A 38 -19.23 6.76 0.25
C GLU A 38 -19.52 5.31 -0.22
N LYS A 39 -18.48 4.50 -0.48
CA LYS A 39 -18.58 3.13 -1.03
C LYS A 39 -17.51 2.18 -0.46
N PRO A 40 -17.51 1.91 0.85
CA PRO A 40 -16.44 1.16 1.51
C PRO A 40 -16.33 -0.29 1.03
N GLU A 41 -17.44 -0.88 0.55
CA GLU A 41 -17.50 -2.22 -0.05
C GLU A 41 -16.59 -2.38 -1.28
N HIS A 42 -16.17 -1.27 -1.88
CA HIS A 42 -15.32 -1.25 -3.06
C HIS A 42 -13.81 -1.09 -2.77
N THR A 43 -13.43 -0.92 -1.51
CA THR A 43 -12.04 -0.71 -1.07
C THR A 43 -11.09 -1.77 -1.64
N GLY A 44 -11.47 -3.05 -1.54
CA GLY A 44 -10.67 -4.15 -2.07
C GLY A 44 -10.45 -4.08 -3.58
N THR A 45 -11.50 -3.74 -4.35
CA THR A 45 -11.41 -3.60 -5.81
C THR A 45 -10.46 -2.47 -6.19
N VAL A 46 -10.57 -1.32 -5.53
CA VAL A 46 -9.72 -0.15 -5.79
C VAL A 46 -8.26 -0.44 -5.50
N ILE A 47 -7.95 -1.05 -4.34
CA ILE A 47 -6.57 -1.42 -3.98
C ILE A 47 -6.01 -2.43 -4.97
N ARG A 48 -6.77 -3.47 -5.36
CA ARG A 48 -6.30 -4.45 -6.36
C ARG A 48 -6.05 -3.82 -7.72
N SER A 49 -6.90 -2.88 -8.15
CA SER A 49 -6.69 -2.13 -9.39
C SER A 49 -5.44 -1.25 -9.31
N LEU A 50 -5.14 -0.65 -8.16
CA LEU A 50 -3.90 0.10 -7.94
C LEU A 50 -2.67 -0.82 -7.97
N ILE A 51 -2.73 -2.00 -7.35
CA ILE A 51 -1.66 -2.99 -7.41
C ILE A 51 -1.38 -3.39 -8.87
N LYS A 52 -2.42 -3.69 -9.66
CA LYS A 52 -2.30 -4.05 -11.07
C LYS A 52 -1.68 -2.93 -11.93
N LEU A 53 -1.96 -1.67 -11.59
CA LEU A 53 -1.36 -0.49 -12.23
C LEU A 53 0.19 -0.57 -12.17
N TYR A 54 0.74 -1.06 -11.05
CA TYR A 54 2.19 -1.11 -10.77
C TYR A 54 2.84 -2.51 -10.82
N GLU A 55 2.08 -3.60 -10.98
CA GLU A 55 2.57 -5.01 -10.88
C GLU A 55 3.71 -5.38 -11.87
N LYS A 56 3.79 -4.74 -13.04
CA LYS A 56 4.78 -5.10 -14.10
C LYS A 56 6.01 -4.22 -14.15
N THR A 57 6.02 -3.08 -13.44
CA THR A 57 7.17 -2.18 -13.42
C THR A 57 8.24 -2.66 -12.43
N GLY A 58 7.99 -3.73 -11.65
CA GLY A 58 8.90 -4.18 -10.59
C GLY A 58 8.99 -3.21 -9.42
N THR A 59 8.14 -2.17 -9.43
CA THR A 59 8.22 -1.04 -8.52
C THR A 59 7.39 -1.24 -7.29
N ILE A 60 6.43 -2.16 -7.29
CA ILE A 60 5.66 -2.49 -6.09
C ILE A 60 6.43 -3.46 -5.20
N LYS A 61 6.61 -3.08 -3.93
CA LYS A 61 7.20 -3.90 -2.89
C LYS A 61 6.21 -4.06 -1.75
N ILE A 62 5.95 -5.31 -1.37
CA ILE A 62 5.02 -5.62 -0.28
C ILE A 62 5.82 -6.33 0.80
N PHE A 63 5.84 -5.76 1.99
CA PHE A 63 6.51 -6.32 3.15
C PHE A 63 5.50 -6.70 4.22
N GLY A 64 5.80 -7.76 4.95
CA GLY A 64 4.97 -8.28 6.02
C GLY A 64 5.77 -8.55 7.29
N ILE A 65 5.17 -8.32 8.45
CA ILE A 65 5.67 -8.87 9.71
C ILE A 65 4.87 -10.14 10.00
N LYS A 66 5.56 -11.28 10.09
CA LYS A 66 4.97 -12.54 10.55
C LYS A 66 5.36 -12.78 12.01
N LYS A 67 4.39 -13.27 12.79
CA LYS A 67 4.57 -13.74 14.16
C LYS A 67 3.84 -15.07 14.28
N ASP A 68 4.53 -16.11 14.74
CA ASP A 68 3.98 -17.48 14.82
C ASP A 68 3.37 -17.92 13.47
N ASP A 69 4.09 -17.62 12.38
CA ASP A 69 3.69 -17.75 10.96
C ASP A 69 2.41 -17.04 10.50
N MET A 70 1.74 -16.31 11.39
CA MET A 70 0.64 -15.43 11.05
C MET A 70 1.14 -14.06 10.59
N LEU A 71 0.63 -13.58 9.45
CA LEU A 71 0.86 -12.21 8.98
C LEU A 71 0.08 -11.22 9.85
N ILE A 72 0.78 -10.31 10.52
CA ILE A 72 0.18 -9.37 11.50
C ILE A 72 0.27 -7.90 11.08
N CYS A 73 1.25 -7.53 10.26
CA CYS A 73 1.44 -6.17 9.76
C CYS A 73 1.90 -6.21 8.30
N VAL A 74 1.46 -5.25 7.49
CA VAL A 74 1.77 -5.14 6.06
C VAL A 74 2.13 -3.70 5.72
N GLY A 75 3.13 -3.53 4.86
CA GLY A 75 3.46 -2.27 4.19
C GLY A 75 3.58 -2.50 2.69
N LEU A 76 2.86 -1.71 1.90
CA LEU A 76 2.87 -1.73 0.45
C LEU A 76 3.47 -0.43 -0.05
N CYS A 77 4.61 -0.55 -0.74
CA CYS A 77 5.38 0.58 -1.21
C CYS A 77 5.57 0.56 -2.73
N ILE A 78 5.79 1.72 -3.32
CA ILE A 78 6.25 1.86 -4.70
C ILE A 78 7.49 2.74 -4.80
N ASP A 79 8.25 2.58 -5.88
CA ASP A 79 9.23 3.59 -6.27
C ASP A 79 8.50 4.89 -6.68
N SER A 80 8.83 6.03 -6.07
CA SER A 80 8.16 7.31 -6.35
C SER A 80 8.28 7.76 -7.81
N ASN A 81 9.32 7.31 -8.52
CA ASN A 81 9.54 7.62 -9.94
C ASN A 81 8.85 6.63 -10.87
N SER A 82 8.19 5.60 -10.32
CA SER A 82 7.43 4.63 -11.10
C SER A 82 6.28 5.29 -11.85
N LYS A 83 6.38 5.33 -13.17
CA LYS A 83 5.27 5.74 -14.03
C LYS A 83 4.57 4.50 -14.60
N PRO A 84 3.28 4.30 -14.33
CA PRO A 84 2.56 3.21 -14.97
C PRO A 84 2.44 3.46 -16.47
N GLY A 85 2.47 2.38 -17.25
CA GLY A 85 2.30 2.47 -18.70
C GLY A 85 0.90 2.96 -19.09
N PHE A 86 0.82 3.68 -20.22
CA PHE A 86 -0.41 4.34 -20.69
C PHE A 86 -1.66 3.44 -20.67
N PHE A 87 -1.56 2.23 -21.24
CA PHE A 87 -2.67 1.28 -21.26
C PHE A 87 -3.14 0.87 -19.86
N LYS A 88 -2.22 0.68 -18.91
CA LYS A 88 -2.57 0.35 -17.53
C LYS A 88 -3.29 1.52 -16.86
N THR A 89 -2.83 2.74 -17.09
CA THR A 89 -3.48 3.96 -16.60
C THR A 89 -4.92 4.06 -17.11
N ILE A 90 -5.15 3.76 -18.40
CA ILE A 90 -6.52 3.71 -18.96
C ILE A 90 -7.36 2.64 -18.26
N THR A 91 -6.86 1.40 -18.16
CA THR A 91 -7.62 0.32 -17.52
C THR A 91 -7.95 0.61 -16.05
N PHE A 92 -7.02 1.26 -15.34
CA PHE A 92 -7.23 1.72 -13.98
C PHE A 92 -8.29 2.83 -13.91
N GLY A 93 -8.24 3.82 -14.81
CA GLY A 93 -9.25 4.87 -14.91
C GLY A 93 -10.65 4.32 -15.18
N VAL A 94 -10.78 3.35 -16.10
CA VAL A 94 -12.05 2.65 -16.37
C VAL A 94 -12.53 1.87 -15.14
N SER A 95 -11.63 1.18 -14.43
CA SER A 95 -11.97 0.50 -13.18
C SER A 95 -12.47 1.48 -12.13
N LEU A 96 -11.77 2.60 -11.90
CA LEU A 96 -12.19 3.62 -10.94
C LEU A 96 -13.53 4.23 -11.32
N LEU A 97 -13.76 4.52 -12.61
CA LEU A 97 -15.01 5.08 -13.08
C LEU A 97 -16.19 4.12 -12.82
N LYS A 98 -16.02 2.82 -13.09
CA LYS A 98 -17.05 1.81 -12.83
C LYS A 98 -17.34 1.64 -11.34
N THR A 99 -16.31 1.72 -10.50
CA THR A 99 -16.41 1.44 -9.07
C THR A 99 -16.86 2.67 -8.26
N LEU A 100 -16.19 3.80 -8.44
CA LEU A 100 -16.38 5.02 -7.65
C LEU A 100 -17.07 6.15 -8.42
N GLY A 101 -17.38 5.97 -9.70
CA GLY A 101 -17.94 7.01 -10.55
C GLY A 101 -16.94 8.14 -10.85
N ILE A 102 -17.46 9.21 -11.45
CA ILE A 102 -16.66 10.38 -11.88
C ILE A 102 -15.99 11.07 -10.68
N LYS A 103 -16.67 11.10 -9.51
CA LYS A 103 -16.11 11.65 -8.27
C LYS A 103 -14.80 10.97 -7.89
N GLY A 104 -14.75 9.63 -7.91
CA GLY A 104 -13.54 8.88 -7.56
C GLY A 104 -12.39 9.13 -8.53
N VAL A 105 -12.68 9.20 -9.83
CA VAL A 105 -11.66 9.53 -10.86
C VAL A 105 -11.11 10.95 -10.64
N SER A 106 -11.99 11.93 -10.41
CA SER A 106 -11.62 13.32 -10.12
C SER A 106 -10.72 13.43 -8.88
N GLN A 107 -11.07 12.75 -7.79
CA GLN A 107 -10.29 12.75 -6.56
C GLN A 107 -8.93 12.10 -6.74
N PHE A 108 -8.86 10.96 -7.43
CA PHE A 108 -7.58 10.32 -7.76
C PHE A 108 -6.69 11.24 -8.59
N TRP A 109 -7.25 11.91 -9.60
CA TRP A 109 -6.51 12.87 -10.42
C TRP A 109 -6.02 14.07 -9.60
N ARG A 110 -6.86 14.59 -8.70
CA ARG A 110 -6.49 15.68 -7.78
C ARG A 110 -5.36 15.25 -6.83
N TYR A 111 -5.40 14.03 -6.31
CA TYR A 111 -4.32 13.48 -5.49
C TYR A 111 -3.00 13.41 -6.27
N HIS A 112 -3.02 12.84 -7.48
CA HIS A 112 -1.81 12.77 -8.31
C HIS A 112 -1.25 14.13 -8.72
N LYS A 113 -2.10 15.11 -9.03
CA LYS A 113 -1.66 16.47 -9.39
C LYS A 113 -1.02 17.22 -8.22
N ASN A 114 -1.48 16.97 -7.00
CA ASN A 114 -0.99 17.63 -5.78
C ASN A 114 0.06 16.80 -5.03
N LYS A 115 0.50 15.68 -5.61
CA LYS A 115 1.50 14.83 -4.98
C LYS A 115 2.83 15.61 -4.87
N PRO A 116 3.47 15.62 -3.68
CA PRO A 116 4.76 16.26 -3.51
C PRO A 116 5.80 15.69 -4.50
N CYS A 117 6.57 16.58 -5.12
CA CYS A 117 7.74 16.20 -5.90
C CYS A 117 8.97 16.30 -4.99
N TYR A 118 9.76 15.25 -4.93
CA TYR A 118 10.98 15.19 -4.11
C TYR A 118 12.21 15.20 -5.01
N ASP A 119 13.27 15.89 -4.59
CA ASP A 119 14.52 15.99 -5.36
C ASP A 119 15.22 14.64 -5.54
N LYS A 120 15.01 13.72 -4.59
CA LYS A 120 15.52 12.35 -4.63
C LYS A 120 14.35 11.38 -4.77
N LYS A 121 14.58 10.27 -5.47
CA LYS A 121 13.62 9.16 -5.51
C LYS A 121 13.36 8.66 -4.09
N CYS A 122 12.09 8.43 -3.75
CA CYS A 122 11.66 7.94 -2.45
C CYS A 122 10.99 6.58 -2.58
N LEU A 123 10.99 5.84 -1.48
CA LEU A 123 10.13 4.66 -1.33
C LEU A 123 8.78 5.15 -0.80
N GLU A 124 7.79 5.22 -1.67
CA GLU A 124 6.47 5.74 -1.31
C GLU A 124 5.61 4.65 -0.68
N LEU A 125 5.16 4.87 0.55
CA LEU A 125 4.28 3.98 1.28
C LEU A 125 2.83 4.26 0.90
N LEU A 126 2.25 3.42 0.04
CA LEU A 126 0.87 3.56 -0.41
C LEU A 126 -0.14 3.08 0.63
N PHE A 127 0.12 1.93 1.24
CA PHE A 127 -0.76 1.34 2.24
C PHE A 127 0.04 0.72 3.36
N TYR A 128 -0.45 0.84 4.58
CA TYR A 128 0.04 0.07 5.72
C TYR A 128 -1.11 -0.34 6.62
N GLY A 129 -1.01 -1.53 7.20
CA GLY A 129 -2.06 -2.05 8.08
C GLY A 129 -1.50 -3.00 9.12
N THR A 130 -2.13 -3.03 10.28
CA THR A 130 -1.81 -3.98 11.36
C THR A 130 -3.11 -4.59 11.86
N ARG A 131 -3.15 -5.92 12.01
CA ARG A 131 -4.29 -6.63 12.60
C ARG A 131 -4.66 -6.01 13.96
N SER A 132 -5.94 -5.83 14.24
CA SER A 132 -6.44 -5.15 15.45
C SER A 132 -5.82 -5.67 16.75
N ALA A 133 -5.74 -7.01 16.91
CA ALA A 133 -5.13 -7.66 18.09
C ALA A 133 -3.63 -7.34 18.27
N TYR A 134 -2.97 -6.77 17.27
CA TYR A 134 -1.54 -6.41 17.24
C TYR A 134 -1.30 -4.90 17.15
N GLN A 135 -2.35 -4.09 17.11
CA GLN A 135 -2.21 -2.64 17.17
C GLN A 135 -1.71 -2.18 18.55
N ARG A 136 -1.10 -0.99 18.61
CA ARG A 136 -0.51 -0.39 19.84
C ARG A 136 0.60 -1.23 20.50
N LYS A 137 1.14 -2.24 19.81
CA LYS A 137 2.25 -3.09 20.27
C LYS A 137 3.58 -2.80 19.58
N GLY A 138 3.69 -1.67 18.85
CA GLY A 138 4.93 -1.24 18.19
C GLY A 138 5.19 -1.82 16.79
N TYR A 139 4.37 -2.74 16.27
CA TYR A 139 4.61 -3.34 14.94
C TYR A 139 4.59 -2.34 13.78
N GLY A 140 3.75 -1.30 13.86
CA GLY A 140 3.80 -0.21 12.86
C GLY A 140 5.14 0.52 12.86
N ARG A 141 5.71 0.80 14.05
CA ARG A 141 7.04 1.39 14.19
C ARG A 141 8.13 0.48 13.65
N LEU A 142 8.04 -0.83 13.92
CA LEU A 142 8.97 -1.82 13.38
C LEU A 142 8.93 -1.88 11.85
N MET A 143 7.73 -1.86 11.25
CA MET A 143 7.57 -1.82 9.79
C MET A 143 8.20 -0.54 9.22
N LEU A 144 7.90 0.63 9.78
CA LEU A 144 8.47 1.89 9.29
C LEU A 144 9.99 1.96 9.43
N ALA A 145 10.55 1.46 10.54
CA ALA A 145 12.00 1.37 10.72
C ALA A 145 12.64 0.45 9.69
N PHE A 146 12.02 -0.71 9.41
CA PHE A 146 12.46 -1.60 8.35
C PHE A 146 12.40 -0.92 6.97
N LEU A 147 11.30 -0.25 6.63
CA LEU A 147 11.15 0.44 5.34
C LEU A 147 12.19 1.54 5.17
N TYR A 148 12.51 2.28 6.24
CA TYR A 148 13.55 3.29 6.23
C TYR A 148 14.94 2.69 5.93
N GLU A 149 15.27 1.58 6.61
CA GLU A 149 16.52 0.86 6.35
C GLU A 149 16.57 0.26 4.94
N TYR A 150 15.46 -0.31 4.46
CA TYR A 150 15.33 -0.80 3.10
C TYR A 150 15.52 0.32 2.08
N ALA A 151 14.88 1.47 2.29
CA ALA A 151 14.99 2.65 1.43
C ALA A 151 16.46 3.09 1.33
N ARG A 152 17.13 3.25 2.48
CA ARG A 152 18.56 3.61 2.56
C ARG A 152 19.46 2.63 1.81
N LYS A 153 19.29 1.32 2.04
CA LYS A 153 20.10 0.27 1.40
C LYS A 153 19.91 0.17 -0.11
N ASN A 154 18.75 0.58 -0.62
CA ASN A 154 18.42 0.53 -2.04
C ASN A 154 18.54 1.90 -2.75
N GLY A 155 19.20 2.87 -2.12
CA GLY A 155 19.52 4.16 -2.72
C GLY A 155 18.32 5.11 -2.88
N TYR A 156 17.27 4.94 -2.08
CA TYR A 156 16.19 5.91 -1.95
C TYR A 156 16.58 7.02 -0.98
N GLY A 157 16.07 8.24 -1.20
CA GLY A 157 16.28 9.40 -0.33
C GLY A 157 15.49 9.35 0.98
N GLY A 158 14.50 8.46 1.10
CA GLY A 158 13.67 8.28 2.27
C GLY A 158 12.42 7.44 2.00
N VAL A 159 11.52 7.42 2.98
CA VAL A 159 10.17 6.84 2.89
C VAL A 159 9.16 7.99 2.99
N THR A 160 8.15 8.00 2.12
CA THR A 160 7.14 9.07 2.02
C THR A 160 5.74 8.52 2.07
#